data_AF-A0A4Q3V829-F1
#
_entry.id   AF-A0A4Q3V829-F1
#
_cell.length_a   1.000
_cell.length_b   1.000
_cell.length_c   1.000
_cell.angle_alpha   90.00
_cell.angle_beta   90.00
_cell.angle_gamma   90.00
#
_symmetry.space_group_name_H-M   'P 1'
#
loop_
_entity.id
_entity.type
_entity.pdbx_description
1 polymer ?
#
loop_
_entity_poly.entity_id
_entity_poly.type
_entity_poly.pdbx_seq_one_letter_code
_entity_poly.pdbx_strand_id
1 'polypeptide(L)'
;MMSKALPSLAFIIVITVLFFSCKKNDLITSHDASVYFSTDSLKFDTVFTSVGSVTHSFKIFNNNDGRLKLDRVKLMGGSTSAYRTNINGAATDELQDVEIDAKDSIYVFVTVTIDPNAAQIPFIVSDSILVEYNGNNKYVQLEAFGKNARFLRAETLSQNTTFDNSLPYVILDGLRVDTGVSLTILPGTELYFHANSPLIVDGTLDAEGTVSNRVLFTGDRLDEYYRDLPGSWPGIFFRGSSEGNHLQFCNIINAYQGIVASGASSSSLPKVRIDQCEIRNIYDAGIYLLATSADISNTLVANCGSNVLIKQGGVYSFTHCTFASYSTFNMFRTEPVVSVYNYNDGDGIRMTGDLNATFTNCIICFMETVVSN
;
A
#
# COMPACT_ATOMS: atom_id res chain seq x y z
N MET A 1 10.22 55.04 67.27
CA MET A 1 9.36 54.56 66.16
C MET A 1 10.09 53.43 65.42
N MET A 2 10.12 52.23 65.98
CA MET A 2 10.54 51.00 65.30
C MET A 2 9.35 50.07 65.40
N SER A 3 8.86 49.52 64.28
CA SER A 3 7.94 48.34 64.20
C SER A 3 6.98 48.42 62.99
N LYS A 4 7.47 48.41 61.75
CA LYS A 4 6.63 48.03 60.58
C LYS A 4 7.34 47.30 59.43
N ALA A 5 8.66 47.14 59.45
CA ALA A 5 9.40 46.49 58.35
C ALA A 5 9.57 44.96 58.49
N LEU A 6 9.25 44.39 59.65
CA LEU A 6 9.47 42.96 59.94
C LEU A 6 8.58 41.99 59.13
N PRO A 7 7.28 42.24 58.87
CA PRO A 7 6.44 41.26 58.16
C PRO A 7 6.72 41.23 56.65
N SER A 8 7.20 42.31 56.05
CA SER A 8 7.52 42.38 54.61
C SER A 8 8.80 41.63 54.26
N LEU A 9 9.79 41.63 55.15
CA LEU A 9 11.05 40.88 54.94
C LEU A 9 10.82 39.36 55.10
N ALA A 10 9.95 38.95 56.04
CA ALA A 10 9.56 37.55 56.22
C ALA A 10 8.76 37.00 55.02
N PHE A 11 7.88 37.81 54.43
CA PHE A 11 7.10 37.42 53.26
C PHE A 11 7.97 37.23 52.00
N ILE A 12 9.01 38.07 51.83
CA ILE A 12 9.99 37.92 50.75
C ILE A 12 10.80 36.64 50.94
N ILE A 13 11.29 36.35 52.16
CA ILE A 13 12.07 35.12 52.45
C ILE A 13 11.23 33.85 52.23
N VAL A 14 9.94 33.85 52.59
CA VAL A 14 9.04 32.71 52.36
C VAL A 14 8.78 32.49 50.85
N ILE A 15 8.70 33.57 50.06
CA ILE A 15 8.60 33.46 48.59
C ILE A 15 9.90 32.96 47.97
N THR A 16 11.08 33.36 48.48
CA THR A 16 12.37 32.87 47.96
C THR A 16 12.60 31.38 48.25
N VAL A 17 12.04 30.84 49.35
CA VAL A 17 12.12 29.40 49.68
C VAL A 17 11.23 28.55 48.76
N LEU A 18 10.16 29.11 48.18
CA LEU A 18 9.31 28.41 47.22
C LEU A 18 9.96 28.26 45.82
N PHE A 19 11.09 28.92 45.55
CA PHE A 19 11.83 28.77 44.29
C PHE A 19 13.01 27.77 44.34
N PHE A 20 13.29 27.14 45.48
CA PHE A 20 14.22 26.00 45.55
C PHE A 20 13.51 24.69 45.20
N SER A 21 12.96 24.60 43.97
CA SER A 21 12.63 23.30 43.37
C SER A 21 13.93 22.67 42.84
N CYS A 22 14.78 22.20 43.75
CA CYS A 22 15.85 21.26 43.39
C CYS A 22 15.21 19.89 43.16
N LYS A 23 14.64 19.66 41.97
CA LYS A 23 14.56 18.29 41.48
C LYS A 23 15.99 17.86 41.16
N LYS A 24 16.59 17.08 42.06
CA LYS A 24 17.81 16.33 41.76
C LYS A 24 17.48 15.39 40.60
N ASN A 25 18.02 15.68 39.42
CA ASN A 25 18.04 14.77 38.27
C ASN A 25 19.08 13.67 38.52
N ASP A 26 18.94 12.94 39.63
CA ASP A 26 19.86 11.85 39.96
C ASP A 26 19.61 10.69 38.99
N LEU A 27 20.71 10.07 38.54
CA LEU A 27 20.68 8.90 37.68
C LEU A 27 20.20 7.68 38.49
N ILE A 28 19.21 6.99 37.98
CA ILE A 28 18.67 5.77 38.58
C ILE A 28 19.55 4.58 38.21
N THR A 29 20.12 3.94 39.22
CA THR A 29 21.01 2.78 39.08
C THR A 29 20.44 1.48 39.69
N SER A 30 19.25 1.54 40.31
CA SER A 30 18.62 0.38 40.93
C SER A 30 18.15 -0.63 39.89
N HIS A 31 18.27 -1.92 40.22
CA HIS A 31 17.72 -3.00 39.41
C HIS A 31 16.19 -2.91 39.28
N ASP A 32 15.48 -2.35 40.26
CA ASP A 32 14.02 -2.18 40.25
C ASP A 32 13.53 -1.04 39.33
N ALA A 33 14.40 -0.44 38.52
CA ALA A 33 14.03 0.63 37.61
C ALA A 33 12.96 0.19 36.59
N SER A 34 11.94 1.02 36.40
CA SER A 34 10.80 0.71 35.53
C SER A 34 11.01 1.23 34.11
N VAL A 35 11.17 0.29 33.16
CA VAL A 35 11.13 0.54 31.71
C VAL A 35 10.00 -0.26 31.11
N TYR A 36 9.23 0.34 30.21
CA TYR A 36 8.23 -0.37 29.41
C TYR A 36 8.27 0.09 27.96
N PHE A 37 7.69 -0.73 27.08
CA PHE A 37 7.65 -0.48 25.65
C PHE A 37 6.23 -0.15 25.20
N SER A 38 6.09 0.60 24.11
CA SER A 38 4.77 0.81 23.49
C SER A 38 4.20 -0.48 22.88
N THR A 39 5.03 -1.50 22.64
CA THR A 39 4.65 -2.83 22.14
C THR A 39 5.70 -3.86 22.54
N ASP A 40 5.27 -5.12 22.67
CA ASP A 40 6.17 -6.26 22.94
C ASP A 40 6.70 -6.90 21.65
N SER A 41 6.06 -6.63 20.51
CA SER A 41 6.49 -7.12 19.20
C SER A 41 6.19 -6.15 18.05
N LEU A 42 7.03 -6.18 17.03
CA LEU A 42 6.77 -5.57 15.73
C LEU A 42 6.63 -6.68 14.69
N LYS A 43 5.52 -6.63 13.96
CA LYS A 43 5.21 -7.59 12.90
C LYS A 43 5.16 -6.87 11.56
N PHE A 44 5.85 -7.43 10.59
CA PHE A 44 5.81 -7.03 9.20
C PHE A 44 5.04 -8.11 8.45
N ASP A 45 4.04 -7.71 7.66
CA ASP A 45 3.25 -8.63 6.84
C ASP A 45 4.11 -9.18 5.68
N THR A 46 3.50 -9.56 4.57
CA THR A 46 4.19 -10.09 3.40
C THR A 46 5.20 -9.07 2.86
N VAL A 47 6.48 -9.32 3.09
CA VAL A 47 7.60 -8.56 2.56
C VAL A 47 8.21 -9.35 1.40
N PHE A 48 8.15 -8.79 0.20
CA PHE A 48 8.83 -9.37 -0.94
C PHE A 48 10.34 -9.26 -0.78
N THR A 49 11.07 -10.32 -1.14
CA THR A 49 12.54 -10.31 -1.04
C THR A 49 13.15 -9.22 -1.92
N SER A 50 14.31 -8.67 -1.57
CA SER A 50 14.95 -7.50 -2.22
C SER A 50 14.21 -6.16 -2.12
N VAL A 51 12.97 -6.11 -1.60
CA VAL A 51 12.24 -4.86 -1.36
C VAL A 51 12.21 -4.58 0.13
N GLY A 52 12.58 -3.35 0.52
CA GLY A 52 12.50 -2.91 1.91
C GLY A 52 11.05 -2.73 2.36
N SER A 53 10.76 -3.05 3.61
CA SER A 53 9.44 -2.81 4.22
C SER A 53 9.17 -1.33 4.48
N VAL A 54 7.95 -1.04 4.95
CA VAL A 54 7.70 0.18 5.72
C VAL A 54 8.54 0.25 6.99
N THR A 55 8.74 1.46 7.48
CA THR A 55 9.30 1.69 8.82
C THR A 55 8.22 1.52 9.86
N HIS A 56 8.39 0.55 10.76
CA HIS A 56 7.65 0.51 12.01
C HIS A 56 8.45 1.18 13.13
N SER A 57 7.78 1.54 14.21
CA SER A 57 8.46 2.12 15.36
C SER A 57 7.82 1.69 16.67
N PHE A 58 8.62 1.69 17.72
CA PHE A 58 8.14 1.60 19.08
C PHE A 58 8.89 2.60 19.96
N LYS A 59 8.35 2.85 21.14
CA LYS A 59 8.97 3.71 22.15
C LYS A 59 9.47 2.90 23.32
N ILE A 60 10.60 3.34 23.88
CA ILE A 60 11.11 2.88 25.17
C ILE A 60 10.83 4.01 26.17
N PHE A 61 10.05 3.74 27.20
CA PHE A 61 9.66 4.72 28.21
C PHE A 61 10.44 4.54 29.50
N ASN A 62 10.95 5.64 30.04
CA ASN A 62 11.42 5.72 31.40
C ASN A 62 10.25 6.09 32.32
N ASN A 63 9.67 5.11 33.02
CA ASN A 63 8.55 5.37 33.92
C ASN A 63 8.99 5.81 35.33
N ASN A 64 10.27 6.11 35.53
CA ASN A 64 10.78 6.53 36.83
C ASN A 64 10.73 8.06 36.97
N ASP A 65 10.90 8.54 38.20
CA ASP A 65 10.90 9.99 38.52
C ASP A 65 12.27 10.65 38.37
N GLY A 66 13.30 9.86 38.04
CA GLY A 66 14.67 10.30 37.77
C GLY A 66 15.13 9.86 36.39
N ARG A 67 16.27 10.38 35.96
CA ARG A 67 16.90 10.00 34.69
C ARG A 67 17.33 8.55 34.74
N LEU A 68 17.14 7.82 33.64
CA LEU A 68 17.64 6.46 33.48
C LEU A 68 18.63 6.42 32.32
N LYS A 69 19.71 5.66 32.48
CA LYS A 69 20.63 5.34 31.38
C LYS A 69 20.39 3.90 30.96
N LEU A 70 20.07 3.69 29.70
CA LEU A 70 20.12 2.38 29.09
C LEU A 70 21.59 2.08 28.79
N ASP A 71 22.09 0.97 29.30
CA ASP A 71 23.45 0.52 29.03
C ASP A 71 23.59 0.23 27.54
N ARG A 72 22.57 -0.39 26.94
CA ARG A 72 22.57 -0.74 25.52
C ARG A 72 21.16 -0.94 24.95
N VAL A 73 20.96 -0.47 23.72
CA VAL A 73 19.86 -0.86 22.84
C VAL A 73 20.48 -1.52 21.60
N LYS A 74 20.15 -2.78 21.35
CA LYS A 74 20.84 -3.61 20.35
C LYS A 74 19.90 -4.49 19.55
N LEU A 75 20.00 -4.44 18.23
CA LEU A 75 19.49 -5.46 17.34
C LEU A 75 20.37 -6.72 17.45
N MET A 76 19.78 -7.83 17.89
CA MET A 76 20.55 -9.01 18.29
C MET A 76 21.27 -9.69 17.11
N GLY A 77 20.65 -9.73 15.93
CA GLY A 77 21.30 -10.19 14.69
C GLY A 77 22.37 -9.22 14.15
N GLY A 78 22.48 -8.01 14.68
CA GLY A 78 23.46 -7.00 14.27
C GLY A 78 23.47 -6.78 12.76
N SER A 79 24.68 -6.67 12.18
CA SER A 79 24.87 -6.45 10.74
C SER A 79 24.41 -7.61 9.85
N THR A 80 24.23 -8.80 10.42
CA THR A 80 23.71 -9.99 9.72
C THR A 80 22.19 -10.11 9.76
N SER A 81 21.53 -9.26 10.54
CA SER A 81 20.08 -9.23 10.61
C SER A 81 19.47 -8.84 9.26
N ALA A 82 18.26 -9.34 8.97
CA ALA A 82 17.44 -8.78 7.88
C ALA A 82 16.83 -7.42 8.28
N TYR A 83 16.83 -7.10 9.59
CA TYR A 83 16.30 -5.87 10.12
C TYR A 83 17.37 -4.77 10.17
N ARG A 84 16.94 -3.53 10.12
CA ARG A 84 17.78 -2.34 10.34
C ARG A 84 17.10 -1.43 11.33
N THR A 85 17.88 -0.81 12.21
CA THR A 85 17.36 0.06 13.26
C THR A 85 17.86 1.49 13.15
N ASN A 86 17.00 2.43 13.51
CA ASN A 86 17.40 3.78 13.89
C ASN A 86 16.96 4.01 15.34
N ILE A 87 17.94 4.17 16.24
CA ILE A 87 17.76 4.29 17.68
C ILE A 87 17.94 5.75 18.05
N ASN A 88 16.84 6.40 18.43
CA ASN A 88 16.79 7.80 18.87
C ASN A 88 17.49 8.78 17.90
N GLY A 89 17.35 8.56 16.59
CA GLY A 89 17.97 9.38 15.54
C GLY A 89 19.25 8.78 14.95
N ALA A 90 19.90 7.83 15.62
CA ALA A 90 21.12 7.17 15.13
C ALA A 90 20.79 5.91 14.33
N ALA A 91 21.15 5.88 13.04
CA ALA A 91 21.06 4.68 12.20
C ALA A 91 22.20 3.71 12.55
N THR A 92 21.93 2.77 13.46
CA THR A 92 22.89 1.81 14.00
C THR A 92 22.16 0.57 14.51
N ASP A 93 22.83 -0.58 14.47
CA ASP A 93 22.35 -1.84 15.03
C ASP A 93 22.55 -1.90 16.56
N GLU A 94 23.37 -1.01 17.12
CA GLU A 94 23.65 -0.91 18.54
C GLU A 94 23.91 0.54 18.94
N LEU A 95 23.27 0.99 20.02
CA LEU A 95 23.56 2.26 20.67
C LEU A 95 23.73 2.04 22.18
N GLN A 96 24.82 2.56 22.73
CA GLN A 96 25.19 2.41 24.14
C GLN A 96 24.97 3.73 24.89
N ASP A 97 24.87 3.63 26.22
CA ASP A 97 24.79 4.78 27.14
C ASP A 97 23.68 5.79 26.78
N VAL A 98 22.47 5.28 26.51
CA VAL A 98 21.33 6.11 26.10
C VAL A 98 20.62 6.66 27.33
N GLU A 99 20.78 7.96 27.59
CA GLU A 99 20.07 8.65 28.67
C GLU A 99 18.63 9.02 28.28
N ILE A 100 17.68 8.72 29.16
CA ILE A 100 16.26 9.08 29.04
C ILE A 100 15.87 9.84 30.30
N ASP A 101 15.41 11.08 30.14
CA ASP A 101 14.95 11.90 31.27
C ASP A 101 13.71 11.28 31.95
N ALA A 102 13.42 11.76 33.16
CA ALA A 102 12.30 11.27 33.96
C ALA A 102 10.97 11.42 33.20
N LYS A 103 10.18 10.34 33.14
CA LYS A 103 8.89 10.28 32.43
C LYS A 103 8.96 10.56 30.93
N ASP A 104 10.14 10.44 30.34
CA ASP A 104 10.34 10.64 28.91
C ASP A 104 10.49 9.29 28.16
N SER A 105 10.65 9.37 26.84
CA SER A 105 10.77 8.22 25.95
C SER A 105 11.72 8.50 24.79
N ILE A 106 12.27 7.43 24.24
CA ILE A 106 13.01 7.46 22.97
C ILE A 106 12.28 6.64 21.91
N TYR A 107 12.50 6.99 20.65
CA TYR A 107 12.01 6.22 19.51
C TYR A 107 13.03 5.18 19.05
N VAL A 108 12.53 4.01 18.64
CA VAL A 108 13.29 3.04 17.87
C VAL A 108 12.49 2.75 16.60
N PHE A 109 13.07 3.08 15.45
CA PHE A 109 12.53 2.78 14.14
C PHE A 109 13.17 1.51 13.60
N VAL A 110 12.37 0.67 12.96
CA VAL A 110 12.78 -0.63 12.44
C VAL A 110 12.26 -0.80 11.01
N THR A 111 13.15 -1.22 10.12
CA THR A 111 12.81 -1.67 8.76
C THR A 111 13.34 -3.09 8.56
N VAL A 112 12.80 -3.82 7.57
CA VAL A 112 13.30 -5.14 7.17
C VAL A 112 13.55 -5.18 5.67
N THR A 113 14.65 -5.78 5.26
CA THR A 113 14.95 -6.14 3.87
C THR A 113 15.37 -7.59 3.86
N ILE A 114 14.60 -8.42 3.14
CA ILE A 114 14.81 -9.87 3.13
C ILE A 114 15.61 -10.25 1.90
N ASP A 115 16.75 -10.89 2.09
CA ASP A 115 17.53 -11.43 0.97
C ASP A 115 16.80 -12.61 0.31
N PRO A 116 16.75 -12.67 -1.03
CA PRO A 116 16.15 -13.81 -1.74
C PRO A 116 16.85 -15.11 -1.37
N ASN A 117 16.07 -16.17 -1.22
CA ASN A 117 16.58 -17.53 -1.09
C ASN A 117 15.87 -18.45 -2.09
N ALA A 118 16.30 -19.71 -2.20
CA ALA A 118 15.68 -20.66 -3.15
C ALA A 118 14.28 -21.15 -2.72
N ALA A 119 13.77 -20.76 -1.54
CA ALA A 119 12.50 -21.29 -1.02
C ALA A 119 11.31 -20.76 -1.82
N GLN A 120 10.45 -21.64 -2.32
CA GLN A 120 9.26 -21.24 -3.07
C GLN A 120 8.06 -20.91 -2.17
N ILE A 121 8.18 -21.13 -0.86
CA ILE A 121 7.13 -20.91 0.12
C ILE A 121 7.42 -19.69 0.99
N PRO A 122 6.38 -18.97 1.47
CA PRO A 122 6.57 -17.94 2.48
C PRO A 122 7.30 -18.49 3.71
N PHE A 123 8.16 -17.68 4.31
CA PHE A 123 8.96 -18.05 5.47
C PHE A 123 8.96 -16.93 6.52
N ILE A 124 9.20 -17.29 7.78
CA ILE A 124 9.26 -16.34 8.88
C ILE A 124 10.73 -15.92 9.09
N VAL A 125 10.97 -14.62 9.14
CA VAL A 125 12.25 -14.03 9.54
C VAL A 125 12.08 -13.40 10.90
N SER A 126 12.87 -13.83 11.88
CA SER A 126 12.77 -13.37 13.26
C SER A 126 14.09 -12.78 13.76
N ASP A 127 13.99 -11.76 14.59
CA ASP A 127 15.09 -11.20 15.38
C ASP A 127 14.51 -10.54 16.64
N SER A 128 15.33 -9.90 17.46
CA SER A 128 14.89 -9.15 18.63
C SER A 128 15.75 -7.93 18.87
N ILE A 129 15.16 -6.93 19.53
CA ILE A 129 15.89 -5.77 20.02
C ILE A 129 16.03 -5.91 21.54
N LEU A 130 17.26 -6.05 22.00
CA LEU A 130 17.64 -6.03 23.41
C LEU A 130 17.67 -4.59 23.92
N VAL A 131 17.08 -4.37 25.09
CA VAL A 131 17.24 -3.17 25.91
C VAL A 131 17.82 -3.59 27.26
N GLU A 132 19.03 -3.15 27.53
CA GLU A 132 19.80 -3.46 28.73
C GLU A 132 19.94 -2.21 29.61
N TYR A 133 19.62 -2.34 30.91
CA TYR A 133 19.71 -1.24 31.87
C TYR A 133 19.79 -1.77 33.31
N ASN A 134 20.73 -1.29 34.12
CA ASN A 134 20.86 -1.65 35.55
C ASN A 134 20.84 -3.17 35.81
N GLY A 135 21.45 -3.95 34.90
CA GLY A 135 21.47 -5.41 34.94
C GLY A 135 20.17 -6.11 34.52
N ASN A 136 19.15 -5.36 34.07
CA ASN A 136 17.95 -5.92 33.44
C ASN A 136 18.15 -6.08 31.94
N ASN A 137 17.58 -7.15 31.39
CA ASN A 137 17.47 -7.37 29.95
C ASN A 137 16.00 -7.50 29.57
N LYS A 138 15.55 -6.67 28.63
CA LYS A 138 14.22 -6.75 28.03
C LYS A 138 14.33 -6.85 26.51
N TYR A 139 13.36 -7.51 25.89
CA TYR A 139 13.38 -7.78 24.46
C TYR A 139 12.08 -7.34 23.81
N VAL A 140 12.18 -6.70 22.65
CA VAL A 140 11.07 -6.55 21.70
C VAL A 140 11.29 -7.53 20.57
N GLN A 141 10.27 -8.33 20.27
CA GLN A 141 10.35 -9.36 19.23
C GLN A 141 10.07 -8.77 17.85
N LEU A 142 10.83 -9.19 16.84
CA LEU A 142 10.64 -8.81 15.44
C LEU A 142 10.25 -10.04 14.63
N GLU A 143 9.18 -9.94 13.84
CA GLU A 143 8.71 -11.02 12.97
C GLU A 143 8.29 -10.46 11.60
N ALA A 144 8.74 -11.08 10.51
CA ALA A 144 8.38 -10.70 9.15
C ALA A 144 8.05 -11.95 8.32
N PHE A 145 7.01 -11.85 7.50
CA PHE A 145 6.65 -12.91 6.55
C PHE A 145 7.31 -12.64 5.19
N GLY A 146 8.43 -13.32 4.91
CA GLY A 146 9.12 -13.21 3.64
C GLY A 146 8.46 -14.04 2.53
N LYS A 147 8.29 -13.46 1.34
CA LYS A 147 7.81 -14.15 0.13
C LYS A 147 8.75 -13.87 -1.04
N ASN A 148 9.27 -14.90 -1.69
CA ASN A 148 10.05 -14.72 -2.92
C ASN A 148 9.16 -14.30 -4.09
N ALA A 149 9.72 -13.54 -5.03
CA ALA A 149 9.03 -13.04 -6.21
C ALA A 149 9.95 -12.95 -7.43
N ARG A 150 9.35 -12.87 -8.61
CA ARG A 150 10.02 -12.53 -9.88
C ARG A 150 9.93 -11.03 -10.07
N PHE A 151 11.07 -10.34 -10.02
CA PHE A 151 11.15 -8.89 -10.19
C PHE A 151 11.34 -8.52 -11.65
N LEU A 152 10.45 -7.68 -12.17
CA LEU A 152 10.58 -7.07 -13.50
C LEU A 152 10.70 -5.56 -13.30
N ARG A 153 11.78 -4.96 -13.80
CA ARG A 153 12.02 -3.52 -13.66
C ARG A 153 12.09 -2.87 -15.04
N ALA A 154 11.18 -1.93 -15.31
CA ALA A 154 11.09 -1.22 -16.59
C ALA A 154 11.13 -2.18 -17.81
N GLU A 155 10.48 -3.32 -17.69
CA GLU A 155 10.61 -4.43 -18.63
C GLU A 155 9.73 -4.20 -19.86
N THR A 156 10.27 -4.49 -21.06
CA THR A 156 9.51 -4.52 -22.31
C THR A 156 9.60 -5.91 -22.94
N LEU A 157 8.48 -6.61 -22.96
CA LEU A 157 8.35 -7.91 -23.60
C LEU A 157 8.39 -7.73 -25.12
N SER A 158 9.49 -8.16 -25.72
CA SER A 158 9.74 -8.14 -27.17
C SER A 158 9.47 -9.49 -27.85
N GLN A 159 9.10 -10.51 -27.08
CA GLN A 159 8.76 -11.85 -27.54
C GLN A 159 7.58 -12.39 -26.75
N ASN A 160 6.81 -13.28 -27.36
CA ASN A 160 5.67 -13.91 -26.71
C ASN A 160 6.14 -14.57 -25.42
N THR A 161 5.48 -14.22 -24.31
CA THR A 161 5.91 -14.57 -22.97
C THR A 161 4.74 -15.13 -22.19
N THR A 162 4.99 -16.16 -21.39
CA THR A 162 4.01 -16.74 -20.47
C THR A 162 4.42 -16.46 -19.04
N PHE A 163 3.49 -15.92 -18.26
CA PHE A 163 3.64 -15.82 -16.81
C PHE A 163 2.93 -16.99 -16.14
N ASP A 164 3.68 -17.77 -15.37
CA ASP A 164 3.17 -18.90 -14.59
C ASP A 164 2.82 -18.47 -13.15
N ASN A 165 2.40 -19.42 -12.32
CA ASN A 165 2.01 -19.15 -10.93
C ASN A 165 3.01 -19.70 -9.89
N SER A 166 4.25 -20.02 -10.30
CA SER A 166 5.24 -20.60 -9.38
C SER A 166 5.70 -19.60 -8.34
N LEU A 167 5.81 -18.32 -8.73
CA LEU A 167 6.14 -17.19 -7.88
C LEU A 167 5.32 -15.97 -8.33
N PRO A 168 4.95 -15.09 -7.39
CA PRO A 168 4.35 -13.81 -7.75
C PRO A 168 5.34 -12.95 -8.57
N TYR A 169 4.79 -12.08 -9.40
CA TYR A 169 5.56 -11.09 -10.15
C TYR A 169 5.46 -9.74 -9.44
N VAL A 170 6.60 -9.09 -9.23
CA VAL A 170 6.64 -7.71 -8.70
C VAL A 170 7.19 -6.80 -9.79
N ILE A 171 6.36 -5.84 -10.21
CA ILE A 171 6.61 -4.94 -11.32
C ILE A 171 7.03 -3.58 -10.79
N LEU A 172 8.26 -3.19 -11.11
CA LEU A 172 8.88 -1.92 -10.72
C LEU A 172 9.10 -1.07 -11.97
N ASP A 173 8.77 0.22 -11.92
CA ASP A 173 8.93 1.16 -13.05
C ASP A 173 8.21 0.75 -14.35
N GLY A 174 7.21 -0.13 -14.26
CA GLY A 174 6.33 -0.52 -15.37
C GLY A 174 6.70 -1.81 -16.11
N LEU A 175 5.69 -2.36 -16.79
CA LEU A 175 5.79 -3.51 -17.69
C LEU A 175 5.09 -3.16 -19.00
N ARG A 176 5.77 -3.39 -20.13
CA ARG A 176 5.23 -3.15 -21.47
C ARG A 176 5.17 -4.44 -22.29
N VAL A 177 4.02 -4.71 -22.90
CA VAL A 177 3.87 -5.73 -23.95
C VAL A 177 3.97 -5.05 -25.29
N ASP A 178 5.04 -5.29 -26.05
CA ASP A 178 5.29 -4.57 -27.30
C ASP A 178 4.32 -4.97 -28.42
N THR A 179 4.30 -4.17 -29.49
CA THR A 179 3.41 -4.39 -30.64
C THR A 179 3.65 -5.76 -31.28
N GLY A 180 2.58 -6.52 -31.51
CA GLY A 180 2.66 -7.86 -32.10
C GLY A 180 3.17 -8.95 -31.15
N VAL A 181 3.43 -8.61 -29.88
CA VAL A 181 3.81 -9.55 -28.82
C VAL A 181 2.60 -9.90 -27.97
N SER A 182 2.52 -11.15 -27.53
CA SER A 182 1.50 -11.62 -26.58
C SER A 182 2.10 -11.91 -25.21
N LEU A 183 1.46 -11.38 -24.17
CA LEU A 183 1.65 -11.82 -22.79
C LEU A 183 0.47 -12.73 -22.38
N THR A 184 0.77 -13.99 -22.12
CA THR A 184 -0.21 -14.96 -21.59
C THR A 184 0.02 -15.13 -20.09
N ILE A 185 -1.02 -14.95 -19.27
CA ILE A 185 -0.97 -15.09 -17.81
C ILE A 185 -1.82 -16.28 -17.41
N LEU A 186 -1.17 -17.27 -16.78
CA LEU A 186 -1.80 -18.54 -16.41
C LEU A 186 -2.66 -18.43 -15.13
N PRO A 187 -3.56 -19.40 -14.88
CA PRO A 187 -4.41 -19.39 -13.69
C PRO A 187 -3.64 -19.31 -12.38
N GLY A 188 -4.11 -18.45 -11.46
CA GLY A 188 -3.53 -18.28 -10.13
C GLY A 188 -2.23 -17.45 -10.09
N THR A 189 -1.82 -16.85 -11.21
CA THR A 189 -0.70 -15.90 -11.20
C THR A 189 -1.07 -14.62 -10.46
N GLU A 190 -0.16 -14.15 -9.61
CA GLU A 190 -0.29 -12.89 -8.86
C GLU A 190 0.72 -11.87 -9.39
N LEU A 191 0.24 -10.67 -9.74
CA LEU A 191 1.05 -9.54 -10.19
C LEU A 191 0.86 -8.36 -9.22
N TYR A 192 1.97 -7.91 -8.66
CA TYR A 192 2.07 -6.81 -7.71
C TYR A 192 2.79 -5.64 -8.38
N PHE A 193 2.17 -4.49 -8.45
CA PHE A 193 2.70 -3.31 -9.12
C PHE A 193 3.13 -2.26 -8.12
N HIS A 194 4.30 -1.68 -8.32
CA HIS A 194 4.68 -0.48 -7.58
C HIS A 194 3.79 0.72 -7.95
N ALA A 195 3.76 1.73 -7.09
CA ALA A 195 2.90 2.91 -7.25
C ALA A 195 3.10 3.68 -8.58
N ASN A 196 4.26 3.55 -9.21
CA ASN A 196 4.61 4.15 -10.50
C ASN A 196 4.65 3.14 -11.66
N SER A 197 4.17 1.91 -11.48
CA SER A 197 4.31 0.82 -12.45
C SER A 197 3.01 0.51 -13.20
N PRO A 198 2.78 1.09 -14.39
CA PRO A 198 1.66 0.67 -15.23
C PRO A 198 1.94 -0.67 -15.92
N LEU A 199 0.87 -1.39 -16.28
CA LEU A 199 0.91 -2.41 -17.33
C LEU A 199 0.47 -1.76 -18.65
N ILE A 200 1.40 -1.56 -19.57
CA ILE A 200 1.14 -0.97 -20.88
C ILE A 200 1.09 -2.09 -21.93
N VAL A 201 -0.01 -2.18 -22.66
CA VAL A 201 -0.21 -3.19 -23.70
C VAL A 201 -0.32 -2.50 -25.05
N ASP A 202 0.65 -2.75 -25.92
CA ASP A 202 0.62 -2.39 -27.34
C ASP A 202 0.40 -3.60 -28.26
N GLY A 203 0.66 -4.80 -27.76
CA GLY A 203 0.35 -6.07 -28.42
C GLY A 203 -0.94 -6.68 -27.86
N THR A 204 -0.83 -7.87 -27.28
CA THR A 204 -1.97 -8.64 -26.75
C THR A 204 -1.71 -9.04 -25.29
N LEU A 205 -2.71 -8.85 -24.44
CA LEU A 205 -2.78 -9.45 -23.12
C LEU A 205 -3.86 -10.53 -23.11
N ASP A 206 -3.48 -11.73 -22.71
CA ASP A 206 -4.39 -12.85 -22.49
C ASP A 206 -4.21 -13.38 -21.05
N ALA A 207 -5.14 -13.03 -20.17
CA ALA A 207 -5.11 -13.43 -18.77
C ALA A 207 -6.23 -14.42 -18.49
N GLU A 208 -5.87 -15.70 -18.33
CA GLU A 208 -6.81 -16.81 -18.25
C GLU A 208 -6.84 -17.37 -16.83
N GLY A 209 -7.62 -16.74 -15.95
CA GLY A 209 -7.90 -17.30 -14.63
C GLY A 209 -8.91 -18.46 -14.68
N THR A 210 -9.16 -19.06 -13.53
CA THR A 210 -10.31 -19.95 -13.32
C THR A 210 -11.08 -19.56 -12.07
N VAL A 211 -12.28 -20.15 -11.88
CA VAL A 211 -13.09 -19.95 -10.66
C VAL A 211 -12.28 -20.20 -9.38
N SER A 212 -11.45 -21.24 -9.37
CA SER A 212 -10.63 -21.60 -8.19
C SER A 212 -9.30 -20.86 -8.13
N ASN A 213 -8.74 -20.48 -9.28
CA ASN A 213 -7.41 -19.86 -9.38
C ASN A 213 -7.49 -18.61 -10.27
N ARG A 214 -7.99 -17.53 -9.68
CA ARG A 214 -8.13 -16.22 -10.35
C ARG A 214 -6.76 -15.59 -10.55
N VAL A 215 -6.58 -14.82 -11.62
CA VAL A 215 -5.37 -13.99 -11.81
C VAL A 215 -5.54 -12.70 -11.00
N LEU A 216 -4.52 -12.30 -10.25
CA LEU A 216 -4.56 -11.10 -9.40
C LEU A 216 -3.67 -9.99 -9.96
N PHE A 217 -4.21 -8.77 -10.05
CA PHE A 217 -3.50 -7.53 -10.33
C PHE A 217 -3.76 -6.54 -9.17
N THR A 218 -2.72 -6.18 -8.43
CA THR A 218 -2.82 -5.30 -7.24
C THR A 218 -1.52 -4.51 -6.99
N GLY A 219 -1.54 -3.55 -6.07
CA GLY A 219 -0.33 -2.86 -5.61
C GLY A 219 0.59 -3.76 -4.76
N ASP A 220 1.89 -3.46 -4.75
CA ASP A 220 2.92 -4.19 -3.98
C ASP A 220 3.02 -3.78 -2.50
N ARG A 221 2.24 -2.79 -2.07
CA ARG A 221 2.15 -2.33 -0.68
C ARG A 221 1.12 -3.15 0.09
N LEU A 222 1.59 -4.22 0.72
CA LEU A 222 0.76 -5.21 1.44
C LEU A 222 0.59 -4.92 2.93
N ASP A 223 1.21 -3.84 3.43
CA ASP A 223 1.10 -3.42 4.83
C ASP A 223 -0.35 -3.04 5.18
N GLU A 224 -0.79 -3.32 6.41
CA GLU A 224 -2.18 -3.20 6.87
C GLU A 224 -2.86 -1.88 6.47
N TYR A 225 -2.16 -0.75 6.63
CA TYR A 225 -2.72 0.57 6.30
C TYR A 225 -2.87 0.80 4.78
N TYR A 226 -1.96 0.28 3.96
CA TYR A 226 -1.88 0.59 2.53
C TYR A 226 -2.57 -0.45 1.65
N ARG A 227 -2.67 -1.70 2.11
CA ARG A 227 -3.14 -2.84 1.32
C ARG A 227 -4.51 -2.64 0.71
N ASP A 228 -5.40 -1.91 1.39
CA ASP A 228 -6.79 -1.71 0.99
C ASP A 228 -7.07 -0.29 0.47
N LEU A 229 -6.05 0.52 0.23
CA LEU A 229 -6.21 1.86 -0.32
C LEU A 229 -6.29 1.84 -1.86
N PRO A 230 -7.25 2.56 -2.47
CA PRO A 230 -7.30 2.73 -3.92
C PRO A 230 -6.11 3.59 -4.41
N GLY A 231 -5.75 3.49 -5.69
CA GLY A 231 -4.66 4.28 -6.26
C GLY A 231 -3.24 3.77 -5.93
N SER A 232 -3.11 2.52 -5.46
CA SER A 232 -1.84 1.91 -5.11
C SER A 232 -0.93 1.57 -6.30
N TRP A 233 -1.48 1.58 -7.53
CA TRP A 233 -0.74 1.41 -8.80
C TRP A 233 -1.52 2.03 -9.97
N PRO A 234 -0.90 2.36 -11.11
CA PRO A 234 -1.56 3.13 -12.18
C PRO A 234 -2.75 2.44 -12.86
N GLY A 235 -2.62 1.17 -13.24
CA GLY A 235 -3.64 0.44 -14.01
C GLY A 235 -3.13 -0.38 -15.19
N ILE A 236 -4.07 -1.00 -15.91
CA ILE A 236 -3.83 -1.72 -17.18
C ILE A 236 -4.27 -0.83 -18.35
N PHE A 237 -3.34 -0.56 -19.28
CA PHE A 237 -3.55 0.37 -20.39
C PHE A 237 -3.41 -0.32 -21.74
N PHE A 238 -4.55 -0.53 -22.41
CA PHE A 238 -4.64 -0.97 -23.79
C PHE A 238 -4.57 0.24 -24.73
N ARG A 239 -3.43 0.41 -25.39
CA ARG A 239 -3.18 1.57 -26.26
C ARG A 239 -3.66 1.33 -27.68
N GLY A 240 -3.54 2.36 -28.52
CA GLY A 240 -4.08 2.34 -29.90
C GLY A 240 -3.69 1.11 -30.70
N SER A 241 -2.44 0.63 -30.59
CA SER A 241 -1.95 -0.54 -31.33
C SER A 241 -2.37 -1.90 -30.76
N SER A 242 -2.87 -1.97 -29.51
CA SER A 242 -3.20 -3.25 -28.87
C SER A 242 -4.43 -3.90 -29.50
N GLU A 243 -4.42 -5.22 -29.60
CA GLU A 243 -5.50 -5.99 -30.22
C GLU A 243 -5.69 -7.35 -29.56
N GLY A 244 -6.91 -7.88 -29.65
CA GLY A 244 -7.23 -9.24 -29.24
C GLY A 244 -7.14 -9.51 -27.74
N ASN A 245 -7.27 -8.48 -26.89
CA ASN A 245 -7.07 -8.62 -25.46
C ASN A 245 -8.23 -9.36 -24.79
N HIS A 246 -7.90 -10.24 -23.85
CA HIS A 246 -8.86 -11.05 -23.13
C HIS A 246 -8.46 -11.20 -21.66
N LEU A 247 -9.43 -10.95 -20.77
CA LEU A 247 -9.26 -11.09 -19.34
C LEU A 247 -10.42 -11.93 -18.82
N GLN A 248 -10.10 -13.12 -18.32
CA GLN A 248 -11.07 -14.05 -17.78
C GLN A 248 -10.74 -14.39 -16.32
N PHE A 249 -11.73 -14.38 -15.43
CA PHE A 249 -11.54 -14.70 -14.01
C PHE A 249 -10.38 -13.92 -13.36
N CYS A 250 -10.24 -12.64 -13.70
CA CYS A 250 -9.24 -11.75 -13.12
C CYS A 250 -9.81 -10.96 -11.94
N ASN A 251 -8.94 -10.62 -10.99
CA ASN A 251 -9.17 -9.67 -9.91
C ASN A 251 -8.26 -8.47 -10.13
N ILE A 252 -8.85 -7.30 -10.36
CA ILE A 252 -8.13 -6.05 -10.58
C ILE A 252 -8.54 -5.10 -9.47
N ILE A 253 -7.63 -4.86 -8.53
CA ILE A 253 -7.96 -4.17 -7.29
C ILE A 253 -7.00 -3.02 -7.00
N ASN A 254 -7.52 -1.99 -6.34
CA ASN A 254 -6.72 -0.93 -5.72
C ASN A 254 -5.89 -0.08 -6.70
N ALA A 255 -6.23 -0.07 -7.99
CA ALA A 255 -5.55 0.77 -8.98
C ALA A 255 -6.03 2.23 -8.93
N TYR A 256 -5.30 3.11 -9.61
CA TYR A 256 -5.73 4.47 -9.89
C TYR A 256 -6.82 4.45 -10.97
N GLN A 257 -6.54 3.83 -12.11
CA GLN A 257 -7.51 3.43 -13.12
C GLN A 257 -7.42 1.91 -13.30
N GLY A 258 -8.55 1.21 -13.38
CA GLY A 258 -8.53 -0.26 -13.38
C GLY A 258 -8.09 -0.78 -14.74
N ILE A 259 -8.98 -0.64 -15.72
CA ILE A 259 -8.72 -0.94 -17.12
C ILE A 259 -8.98 0.32 -17.94
N VAL A 260 -8.00 0.70 -18.76
CA VAL A 260 -8.11 1.79 -19.73
C VAL A 260 -7.90 1.24 -21.13
N ALA A 261 -8.86 1.44 -22.02
CA ALA A 261 -8.73 1.08 -23.43
C ALA A 261 -8.98 2.28 -24.33
N SER A 262 -8.08 2.50 -25.29
CA SER A 262 -8.10 3.68 -26.16
C SER A 262 -7.89 3.33 -27.63
N GLY A 263 -8.65 4.00 -28.49
CA GLY A 263 -8.61 3.78 -29.94
C GLY A 263 -9.40 2.55 -30.40
N ALA A 264 -9.77 2.56 -31.68
CA ALA A 264 -10.56 1.48 -32.27
C ALA A 264 -9.79 0.14 -32.30
N SER A 265 -10.51 -0.96 -32.40
CA SER A 265 -9.91 -2.23 -32.86
C SER A 265 -9.72 -2.17 -34.37
N SER A 266 -8.61 -2.71 -34.83
CA SER A 266 -8.31 -2.97 -36.24
C SER A 266 -8.92 -4.27 -36.75
N SER A 267 -9.59 -5.04 -35.88
CA SER A 267 -10.25 -6.31 -36.19
C SER A 267 -11.79 -6.20 -36.12
N SER A 268 -12.49 -7.25 -36.54
CA SER A 268 -13.94 -7.38 -36.34
C SER A 268 -14.32 -7.77 -34.91
N LEU A 269 -13.34 -8.10 -34.06
CA LEU A 269 -13.55 -8.43 -32.65
C LEU A 269 -13.46 -7.15 -31.81
N PRO A 270 -14.11 -7.12 -30.63
CA PRO A 270 -13.89 -6.05 -29.66
C PRO A 270 -12.41 -5.99 -29.24
N LYS A 271 -11.89 -4.78 -28.99
CA LYS A 271 -10.47 -4.56 -28.60
C LYS A 271 -10.12 -5.26 -27.29
N VAL A 272 -11.07 -5.29 -26.36
CA VAL A 272 -10.93 -5.94 -25.05
C VAL A 272 -12.18 -6.77 -24.76
N ARG A 273 -11.99 -8.03 -24.38
CA ARG A 273 -13.02 -8.87 -23.77
C ARG A 273 -12.74 -9.08 -22.29
N ILE A 274 -13.76 -8.91 -21.45
CA ILE A 274 -13.65 -9.07 -20.00
C ILE A 274 -14.78 -9.97 -19.52
N ASP A 275 -14.40 -11.14 -19.02
CA ASP A 275 -15.35 -12.19 -18.71
C ASP A 275 -15.15 -12.68 -17.27
N GLN A 276 -16.22 -12.66 -16.47
CA GLN A 276 -16.22 -13.24 -15.12
C GLN A 276 -15.18 -12.61 -14.18
N CYS A 277 -14.84 -11.34 -14.40
CA CYS A 277 -13.83 -10.61 -13.64
C CYS A 277 -14.44 -9.88 -12.43
N GLU A 278 -13.58 -9.50 -11.50
CA GLU A 278 -13.89 -8.56 -10.42
C GLU A 278 -12.93 -7.37 -10.50
N ILE A 279 -13.49 -6.17 -10.65
CA ILE A 279 -12.75 -4.92 -10.71
C ILE A 279 -13.25 -4.04 -9.58
N ARG A 280 -12.42 -3.74 -8.58
CA ARG A 280 -12.92 -3.03 -7.39
C ARG A 280 -11.92 -2.11 -6.72
N ASN A 281 -12.46 -1.16 -5.96
CA ASN A 281 -11.69 -0.21 -5.14
C ASN A 281 -10.69 0.57 -6.01
N ILE A 282 -11.17 1.16 -7.10
CA ILE A 282 -10.36 1.88 -8.08
C ILE A 282 -10.58 3.38 -7.89
N TYR A 283 -9.50 4.16 -7.74
CA TYR A 283 -9.59 5.56 -7.35
C TYR A 283 -10.41 6.42 -8.32
N ASP A 284 -10.11 6.34 -9.61
CA ASP A 284 -10.74 7.14 -10.67
C ASP A 284 -11.82 6.34 -11.40
N ALA A 285 -11.44 5.50 -12.36
CA ALA A 285 -12.39 4.74 -13.18
C ALA A 285 -12.06 3.24 -13.18
N GLY A 286 -13.04 2.40 -12.83
CA GLY A 286 -12.91 0.94 -12.87
C GLY A 286 -12.64 0.45 -14.29
N ILE A 287 -13.52 0.83 -15.21
CA ILE A 287 -13.37 0.59 -16.65
C ILE A 287 -13.49 1.94 -17.37
N TYR A 288 -12.42 2.38 -18.03
CA TYR A 288 -12.37 3.59 -18.84
C TYR A 288 -12.14 3.25 -20.31
N LEU A 289 -13.12 3.57 -21.16
CA LEU A 289 -13.12 3.27 -22.59
C LEU A 289 -13.19 4.56 -23.39
N LEU A 290 -12.22 4.78 -24.28
CA LEU A 290 -12.09 5.99 -25.08
C LEU A 290 -12.04 5.66 -26.57
N ALA A 291 -13.11 5.98 -27.31
CA ALA A 291 -13.21 5.75 -28.75
C ALA A 291 -12.79 4.32 -29.17
N THR A 292 -13.36 3.31 -28.52
CA THR A 292 -12.87 1.92 -28.61
C THR A 292 -14.02 0.90 -28.71
N SER A 293 -13.73 -0.39 -28.56
CA SER A 293 -14.74 -1.44 -28.49
C SER A 293 -14.45 -2.43 -27.36
N ALA A 294 -15.50 -2.84 -26.66
CA ALA A 294 -15.39 -3.84 -25.58
C ALA A 294 -16.62 -4.74 -25.51
N ASP A 295 -16.40 -6.00 -25.14
CA ASP A 295 -17.46 -6.94 -24.78
C ASP A 295 -17.18 -7.45 -23.37
N ILE A 296 -18.12 -7.21 -22.46
CA ILE A 296 -17.93 -7.39 -21.03
C ILE A 296 -19.09 -8.22 -20.49
N SER A 297 -18.78 -9.39 -19.94
CA SER A 297 -19.79 -10.32 -19.47
C SER A 297 -19.54 -10.80 -18.03
N ASN A 298 -20.62 -11.02 -17.29
CA ASN A 298 -20.61 -11.62 -15.93
C ASN A 298 -19.59 -10.98 -14.97
N THR A 299 -19.34 -9.67 -15.12
CA THR A 299 -18.26 -8.97 -14.42
C THR A 299 -18.84 -8.07 -13.33
N LEU A 300 -18.21 -8.10 -12.16
CA LEU A 300 -18.48 -7.18 -11.06
C LEU A 300 -17.51 -6.01 -11.16
N VAL A 301 -18.05 -4.79 -11.23
CA VAL A 301 -17.26 -3.56 -11.04
C VAL A 301 -17.82 -2.82 -9.85
N ALA A 302 -17.00 -2.59 -8.82
CA ALA A 302 -17.49 -2.08 -7.54
C ALA A 302 -16.58 -1.07 -6.86
N ASN A 303 -17.19 -0.13 -6.13
CA ASN A 303 -16.48 0.88 -5.31
C ASN A 303 -15.37 1.59 -6.09
N CYS A 304 -15.68 2.07 -7.30
CA CYS A 304 -14.79 2.89 -8.11
C CYS A 304 -15.27 4.34 -8.09
N GLY A 305 -14.42 5.32 -8.43
CA GLY A 305 -14.85 6.71 -8.58
C GLY A 305 -16.00 6.79 -9.59
N SER A 306 -15.77 6.26 -10.79
CA SER A 306 -16.78 5.77 -11.73
C SER A 306 -16.54 4.30 -12.03
N ASN A 307 -17.57 3.46 -12.08
CA ASN A 307 -17.39 2.05 -12.38
C ASN A 307 -17.16 1.86 -13.88
N VAL A 308 -17.94 2.57 -14.70
CA VAL A 308 -17.76 2.59 -16.15
C VAL A 308 -17.77 4.03 -16.64
N LEU A 309 -16.69 4.41 -17.30
CA LEU A 309 -16.55 5.68 -17.99
C LEU A 309 -16.31 5.42 -19.47
N ILE A 310 -17.26 5.83 -20.33
CA ILE A 310 -17.12 5.79 -21.78
C ILE A 310 -17.04 7.22 -22.29
N LYS A 311 -16.04 7.51 -23.13
CA LYS A 311 -15.87 8.81 -23.79
C LYS A 311 -15.60 8.65 -25.28
N GLN A 312 -15.98 9.67 -26.05
CA GLN A 312 -15.73 9.77 -27.49
C GLN A 312 -16.33 8.63 -28.34
N GLY A 313 -17.44 8.04 -27.89
CA GLY A 313 -18.14 6.99 -28.64
C GLY A 313 -17.40 5.64 -28.61
N GLY A 314 -17.83 4.72 -29.47
CA GLY A 314 -17.36 3.33 -29.51
C GLY A 314 -18.49 2.31 -29.58
N VAL A 315 -18.14 1.03 -29.55
CA VAL A 315 -19.09 -0.10 -29.63
C VAL A 315 -18.92 -1.01 -28.42
N TYR A 316 -19.96 -1.10 -27.59
CA TYR A 316 -19.89 -1.73 -26.28
C TYR A 316 -21.06 -2.68 -26.02
N SER A 317 -20.74 -3.86 -25.51
CA SER A 317 -21.71 -4.84 -25.01
C SER A 317 -21.40 -5.13 -23.54
N PHE A 318 -22.40 -4.98 -22.68
CA PHE A 318 -22.35 -5.37 -21.28
C PHE A 318 -23.48 -6.37 -21.01
N THR A 319 -23.15 -7.58 -20.56
CA THR A 319 -24.13 -8.65 -20.39
C THR A 319 -23.97 -9.34 -19.03
N HIS A 320 -25.02 -9.36 -18.20
CA HIS A 320 -25.00 -9.92 -16.84
C HIS A 320 -23.95 -9.27 -15.91
N CYS A 321 -23.67 -7.98 -16.08
CA CYS A 321 -22.70 -7.25 -15.26
C CYS A 321 -23.37 -6.60 -14.05
N THR A 322 -22.61 -6.44 -12.97
CA THR A 322 -23.04 -5.68 -11.79
C THR A 322 -22.11 -4.50 -11.58
N PHE A 323 -22.69 -3.29 -11.58
CA PHE A 323 -22.01 -2.04 -11.29
C PHE A 323 -22.57 -1.51 -9.97
N ALA A 324 -21.84 -1.70 -8.87
CA ALA A 324 -22.33 -1.39 -7.54
C ALA A 324 -21.29 -0.58 -6.74
N SER A 325 -21.65 0.61 -6.29
CA SER A 325 -20.74 1.42 -5.48
C SER A 325 -21.41 1.94 -4.22
N TYR A 326 -20.69 1.81 -3.11
CA TYR A 326 -21.07 2.28 -1.80
C TYR A 326 -20.03 3.29 -1.33
N SER A 327 -20.47 4.40 -0.72
CA SER A 327 -19.53 5.34 -0.10
C SER A 327 -18.72 4.62 0.98
N THR A 328 -17.41 4.69 0.90
CA THR A 328 -16.48 4.16 1.91
C THR A 328 -15.72 5.31 2.56
N PHE A 329 -15.11 5.06 3.73
CA PHE A 329 -14.28 6.07 4.41
C PHE A 329 -13.14 6.61 3.51
N ASN A 330 -12.67 5.77 2.57
CA ASN A 330 -11.54 6.10 1.70
C ASN A 330 -11.95 6.71 0.35
N MET A 331 -13.25 6.71 0.01
CA MET A 331 -13.77 7.22 -1.27
C MET A 331 -15.12 7.89 -1.10
N PHE A 332 -15.11 9.22 -1.17
CA PHE A 332 -16.34 10.01 -1.33
C PHE A 332 -16.71 10.07 -2.80
N ARG A 333 -17.91 9.61 -3.14
CA ARG A 333 -18.37 9.61 -4.53
C ARG A 333 -18.84 11.00 -4.95
N THR A 334 -18.26 11.50 -6.04
CA THR A 334 -18.70 12.72 -6.73
C THR A 334 -19.22 12.45 -8.14
N GLU A 335 -18.92 11.28 -8.71
CA GLU A 335 -19.23 10.93 -10.11
C GLU A 335 -20.30 9.83 -10.22
N PRO A 336 -21.08 9.75 -11.32
CA PRO A 336 -22.03 8.66 -11.56
C PRO A 336 -21.36 7.28 -11.66
N VAL A 337 -22.08 6.21 -11.26
CA VAL A 337 -21.59 4.82 -11.36
C VAL A 337 -21.27 4.43 -12.80
N VAL A 338 -22.11 4.85 -13.74
CA VAL A 338 -21.92 4.64 -15.18
C VAL A 338 -22.09 5.98 -15.87
N SER A 339 -21.08 6.38 -16.64
CA SER A 339 -21.07 7.60 -17.44
C SER A 339 -20.75 7.26 -18.89
N VAL A 340 -21.60 7.67 -19.82
CA VAL A 340 -21.46 7.34 -21.24
C VAL A 340 -21.57 8.60 -22.09
N TYR A 341 -20.50 8.92 -22.79
CA TYR A 341 -20.40 10.11 -23.64
C TYR A 341 -19.97 9.73 -25.05
N ASN A 342 -20.66 10.27 -26.05
CA ASN A 342 -20.24 10.21 -27.45
C ASN A 342 -19.22 11.31 -27.81
N TYR A 343 -18.70 12.02 -26.81
CA TYR A 343 -17.73 13.09 -26.95
C TYR A 343 -16.66 13.04 -25.87
N ASN A 344 -15.58 13.78 -26.08
CA ASN A 344 -14.52 14.06 -25.12
C ASN A 344 -14.03 15.49 -25.32
N ASP A 345 -14.03 16.30 -24.26
CA ASP A 345 -13.61 17.71 -24.31
C ASP A 345 -12.15 17.87 -23.83
N GLY A 346 -11.24 17.05 -24.38
CA GLY A 346 -9.81 17.12 -24.07
C GLY A 346 -9.18 18.41 -24.62
N ASP A 347 -8.32 19.07 -23.84
CA ASP A 347 -7.61 20.29 -24.23
C ASP A 347 -8.51 21.43 -24.78
N GLY A 348 -9.78 21.47 -24.35
CA GLY A 348 -10.76 22.46 -24.80
C GLY A 348 -11.29 22.22 -26.23
N ILE A 349 -10.93 21.12 -26.87
CA ILE A 349 -11.42 20.72 -28.20
C ILE A 349 -12.37 19.54 -28.04
N ARG A 350 -13.61 19.72 -28.51
CA ARG A 350 -14.61 18.65 -28.50
C ARG A 350 -14.35 17.66 -29.62
N MET A 351 -13.96 16.44 -29.25
CA MET A 351 -13.90 15.29 -30.14
C MET A 351 -15.17 14.48 -29.99
N THR A 352 -15.74 13.99 -31.09
CA THR A 352 -16.96 13.18 -31.09
C THR A 352 -16.74 11.85 -31.82
N GLY A 353 -17.52 10.83 -31.47
CA GLY A 353 -17.54 9.55 -32.16
C GLY A 353 -18.92 8.89 -32.06
N ASP A 354 -19.26 8.05 -33.02
CA ASP A 354 -20.50 7.28 -32.99
C ASP A 354 -20.50 6.34 -31.77
N LEU A 355 -21.65 6.25 -31.10
CA LEU A 355 -21.78 5.50 -29.87
C LEU A 355 -22.87 4.43 -30.01
N ASN A 356 -22.49 3.18 -29.77
CA ASN A 356 -23.41 2.08 -29.54
C ASN A 356 -23.01 1.38 -28.24
N ALA A 357 -23.83 1.49 -27.20
CA ALA A 357 -23.60 0.84 -25.92
C ALA A 357 -24.88 0.09 -25.50
N THR A 358 -24.77 -1.23 -25.36
CA THR A 358 -25.88 -2.10 -24.96
C THR A 358 -25.62 -2.69 -23.58
N PHE A 359 -26.61 -2.59 -22.69
CA PHE A 359 -26.58 -3.19 -21.36
C PHE A 359 -27.73 -4.19 -21.24
N THR A 360 -27.40 -5.48 -21.16
CA THR A 360 -28.36 -6.58 -21.14
C THR A 360 -28.28 -7.32 -19.81
N ASN A 361 -29.39 -7.38 -19.07
CA ASN A 361 -29.46 -8.06 -17.76
C ASN A 361 -28.41 -7.56 -16.75
N CYS A 362 -28.09 -6.26 -16.79
CA CYS A 362 -27.13 -5.64 -15.88
C CYS A 362 -27.81 -5.04 -14.64
N ILE A 363 -27.08 -5.03 -13.52
CA ILE A 363 -27.47 -4.33 -12.30
C ILE A 363 -26.62 -3.06 -12.20
N ILE A 364 -27.25 -1.91 -12.00
CA ILE A 364 -26.58 -0.63 -11.73
C ILE A 364 -27.16 -0.09 -10.42
N CYS A 365 -26.33 0.03 -9.39
CA CYS A 365 -26.76 0.41 -8.04
C CYS A 365 -25.76 1.37 -7.37
N PHE A 366 -26.29 2.31 -6.60
CA PHE A 366 -25.53 3.16 -5.69
C PHE A 366 -26.30 3.38 -4.38
N MET A 367 -25.59 3.51 -3.26
CA MET A 367 -26.17 4.03 -2.02
C MET A 367 -25.40 5.27 -1.56
N GLU A 368 -26.12 6.35 -1.30
CA GLU A 368 -25.60 7.49 -0.54
C GLU A 368 -25.73 7.21 0.95
N THR A 369 -24.61 7.07 1.64
CA THR A 369 -24.60 7.08 3.11
C THR A 369 -24.43 8.53 3.55
N VAL A 370 -25.52 9.22 3.89
CA VAL A 370 -25.46 10.52 4.57
C VAL A 370 -25.21 10.24 6.06
N VAL A 371 -23.95 10.37 6.49
CA VAL A 371 -23.66 10.48 7.93
C VAL A 371 -23.77 11.96 8.28
N SER A 372 -24.93 12.38 8.77
CA SER A 372 -25.07 13.68 9.42
C SER A 372 -24.32 13.63 10.75
N ASN A 373 -23.27 14.45 10.90
CA ASN A 373 -22.74 14.80 12.23
C ASN A 373 -23.66 15.81 12.92
#